data_AF-A0A943ATL6-F1
#
_entry.id   AF-A0A943ATL6-F1
#
_cell.length_a   1.000
_cell.length_b   1.000
_cell.length_c   1.000
_cell.angle_alpha   90.00
_cell.angle_beta   90.00
_cell.angle_gamma   90.00
#
_symmetry.space_group_name_H-M   'P 1'
#
loop_
_entity.id
_entity.type
_entity.pdbx_description
1 polymer ?
#
loop_
_entity_poly.entity_id
_entity_poly.type
_entity_poly.pdbx_seq_one_letter_code
_entity_poly.pdbx_strand_id
1 'polypeptide(L)'
;MSIFNKNIMCKKMVALKEIKLDVITDKMCFHIMDDEEFVGEIEMNWNNYGGLVPVVKIIPEYRRKGIGFRMFKEAWDIINNITPINTIHASWNDDEEFRNFGDGNSTNFEVYKNLVQKGVSTDESVFATPTGRWAKRLELSNYRIIADTANRVDVDFYKDEKLYKPLI
;
A
#
# COMPACT_ATOMS: atom_id res chain seq x y z
N MET A 1 23.53 23.49 18.93
CA MET A 1 23.84 23.92 17.56
C MET A 1 23.46 22.79 16.60
N SER A 2 22.48 23.07 15.72
CA SER A 2 22.08 22.34 14.52
C SER A 2 21.93 20.81 14.58
N ILE A 3 20.71 20.35 14.90
CA ILE A 3 20.19 19.04 14.49
C ILE A 3 20.10 19.09 12.96
N PHE A 4 20.92 18.30 12.26
CA PHE A 4 20.81 18.12 10.81
C PHE A 4 19.46 17.50 10.50
N ASN A 5 18.48 18.35 10.19
CA ASN A 5 17.25 17.97 9.53
C ASN A 5 17.60 17.71 8.06
N LYS A 6 18.28 16.58 7.78
CA LYS A 6 18.40 16.07 6.42
C LYS A 6 16.99 15.63 6.03
N ASN A 7 16.28 16.51 5.33
CA ASN A 7 15.15 16.12 4.50
C ASN A 7 15.67 15.04 3.55
N ILE A 8 15.44 13.77 3.90
CA ILE A 8 15.68 12.65 3.00
C ILE A 8 14.66 12.80 1.89
N MET A 9 15.11 13.41 0.79
CA MET A 9 14.35 13.51 -0.44
C MET A 9 14.80 12.34 -1.31
N CYS A 10 14.15 11.19 -1.16
CA CYS A 10 14.25 10.10 -2.13
C CYS A 10 13.87 10.66 -3.51
N LYS A 11 14.81 10.56 -4.47
CA LYS A 11 14.75 11.30 -5.75
C LYS A 11 14.36 10.45 -6.96
N LYS A 12 14.26 9.12 -6.82
CA LYS A 12 14.16 8.26 -8.00
C LYS A 12 13.48 6.91 -7.71
N MET A 13 12.45 6.60 -8.50
CA MET A 13 12.00 5.23 -8.73
C MET A 13 12.70 4.67 -9.97
N VAL A 14 13.13 3.42 -9.90
CA VAL A 14 13.61 2.67 -11.06
C VAL A 14 12.57 1.59 -11.36
N ALA A 15 11.89 1.73 -12.51
CA ALA A 15 10.95 0.73 -12.97
C ALA A 15 11.70 -0.53 -13.40
N LEU A 16 11.38 -1.67 -12.78
CA LEU A 16 11.78 -2.96 -13.29
C LEU A 16 10.67 -3.42 -14.23
N LYS A 17 10.93 -3.35 -15.53
CA LYS A 17 9.97 -3.78 -16.54
C LYS A 17 10.05 -5.30 -16.72
N GLU A 18 9.35 -6.05 -15.88
CA GLU A 18 8.85 -7.37 -16.27
C GLU A 18 7.40 -7.22 -16.76
N ILE A 19 7.21 -7.13 -18.07
CA ILE A 19 5.88 -7.31 -18.65
C ILE A 19 5.70 -8.80 -18.91
N LYS A 20 5.00 -9.50 -18.01
CA LYS A 20 4.36 -10.77 -18.34
C LYS A 20 2.92 -10.46 -18.73
N LEU A 21 2.69 -10.41 -20.04
CA LEU A 21 1.35 -10.36 -20.63
C LEU A 21 0.76 -11.77 -20.62
N ASP A 22 0.29 -12.22 -19.46
CA ASP A 22 -0.57 -13.41 -19.38
C ASP A 22 -1.89 -13.05 -18.68
N VAL A 23 -2.95 -13.13 -19.48
CA VAL A 23 -4.39 -13.23 -19.22
C VAL A 23 -4.87 -12.90 -17.78
N ILE A 24 -5.35 -11.66 -17.60
CA ILE A 24 -6.35 -11.11 -16.63
C ILE A 24 -5.83 -10.03 -15.66
N THR A 25 -4.54 -9.96 -15.33
CA THR A 25 -3.99 -8.92 -14.42
C THR A 25 -2.72 -8.30 -14.98
N ASP A 26 -2.64 -6.98 -14.98
CA ASP A 26 -1.41 -6.26 -15.27
C ASP A 26 -0.59 -6.06 -13.97
N LYS A 27 0.74 -6.08 -14.09
CA LYS A 27 1.68 -5.95 -12.97
C LYS A 27 2.76 -4.91 -13.28
N MET A 28 3.13 -4.14 -12.26
CA MET A 28 4.26 -3.19 -12.30
C MET A 28 5.05 -3.23 -11.00
N CYS A 29 6.38 -3.31 -11.12
CA CYS A 29 7.30 -3.34 -9.99
C CYS A 29 8.30 -2.18 -10.06
N PHE A 30 8.53 -1.53 -8.92
CA PHE A 30 9.50 -0.46 -8.78
C PHE A 30 10.46 -0.75 -7.65
N HIS A 31 11.74 -0.47 -7.87
CA HIS A 31 12.68 -0.25 -6.79
C HIS A 31 12.70 1.24 -6.44
N ILE A 32 12.66 1.51 -5.13
CA ILE A 32 12.82 2.84 -4.56
C ILE A 32 14.29 3.01 -4.22
N MET A 33 14.90 4.06 -4.75
CA MET A 33 16.32 4.36 -4.53
C MET A 33 16.51 5.74 -3.88
N ASP A 34 17.44 5.86 -2.94
CA ASP A 34 17.90 7.15 -2.38
C ASP A 34 19.41 7.28 -2.60
N ASP A 35 19.81 8.21 -3.48
CA ASP A 35 21.21 8.41 -3.91
C ASP A 35 21.98 7.08 -4.16
N GLU A 36 21.37 6.19 -4.96
CA GLU A 36 21.84 4.85 -5.36
C GLU A 36 21.72 3.73 -4.32
N GLU A 37 21.28 4.03 -3.10
CA GLU A 37 20.95 3.02 -2.10
C GLU A 37 19.52 2.48 -2.28
N PHE A 38 19.35 1.17 -2.14
CA PHE A 38 18.03 0.54 -2.14
C PHE A 38 17.28 0.86 -0.85
N VAL A 39 16.06 1.38 -1.01
CA VAL A 39 15.20 1.84 0.10
C VAL A 39 13.97 0.96 0.28
N GLY A 40 13.53 0.31 -0.79
CA GLY A 40 12.29 -0.44 -0.78
C GLY A 40 11.82 -0.82 -2.17
N GLU A 41 10.67 -1.48 -2.20
CA GLU A 41 10.02 -1.93 -3.41
C GLU A 41 8.53 -1.65 -3.36
N ILE A 42 7.94 -1.48 -4.54
CA ILE A 42 6.51 -1.37 -4.75
C ILE A 42 6.12 -2.37 -5.82
N GLU A 43 5.14 -3.21 -5.52
CA GLU A 43 4.43 -4.02 -6.50
C GLU A 43 2.99 -3.53 -6.62
N MET A 44 2.53 -3.35 -7.86
CA MET A 44 1.19 -2.91 -8.17
C MET A 44 0.59 -3.92 -9.13
N ASN A 45 -0.44 -4.64 -8.69
CA ASN A 45 -1.22 -5.53 -9.55
C ASN A 45 -2.59 -4.89 -9.77
N TRP A 46 -3.00 -4.68 -11.01
CA TRP A 46 -4.31 -4.12 -11.32
C TRP A 46 -5.06 -4.95 -12.36
N ASN A 47 -6.37 -4.75 -12.42
CA ASN A 47 -7.22 -5.36 -13.42
C ASN A 47 -7.93 -4.28 -14.27
N ASN A 48 -8.53 -4.71 -15.37
CA ASN A 48 -9.26 -3.83 -16.29
C ASN A 48 -10.59 -3.28 -15.71
N TYR A 49 -10.94 -3.65 -14.48
CA TYR A 49 -12.15 -3.20 -13.79
C TYR A 49 -11.88 -2.10 -12.75
N GLY A 50 -10.63 -1.65 -12.63
CA GLY A 50 -10.23 -0.58 -11.72
C GLY A 50 -9.95 -1.03 -10.28
N GLY A 51 -9.71 -2.32 -10.08
CA GLY A 51 -9.17 -2.86 -8.83
C GLY A 51 -7.65 -2.84 -8.82
N LEU A 52 -7.06 -2.44 -7.69
CA LEU A 52 -5.61 -2.43 -7.45
C LEU A 52 -5.28 -3.20 -6.18
N VAL A 53 -4.28 -4.09 -6.25
CA VAL A 53 -3.63 -4.74 -5.11
C VAL A 53 -2.20 -4.19 -4.98
N PRO A 54 -1.95 -3.23 -4.07
CA PRO A 54 -0.63 -2.68 -3.85
C PRO A 54 0.12 -3.42 -2.74
N VAL A 55 1.39 -3.72 -2.99
CA VAL A 55 2.35 -4.17 -1.98
C VAL A 55 3.46 -3.13 -1.91
N VAL A 56 3.64 -2.49 -0.75
CA VAL A 56 4.65 -1.45 -0.55
C VAL A 56 5.54 -1.85 0.62
N LYS A 57 6.82 -2.08 0.35
CA LYS A 57 7.81 -2.48 1.35
C LYS A 57 8.91 -1.44 1.43
N ILE A 58 9.16 -0.94 2.63
CA ILE A 58 10.19 0.06 2.91
C ILE A 58 11.09 -0.49 4.01
N ILE A 59 12.40 -0.42 3.77
CA ILE A 59 13.43 -0.79 4.74
C ILE A 59 13.24 0.01 6.05
N PRO A 60 13.36 -0.61 7.24
CA PRO A 60 13.01 0.02 8.53
C PRO A 60 13.57 1.43 8.75
N GLU A 61 14.83 1.66 8.39
CA GLU A 61 15.58 2.90 8.56
C GLU A 61 14.99 4.06 7.72
N TYR A 62 14.25 3.73 6.66
CA TYR A 62 13.63 4.68 5.74
C TYR A 62 12.13 4.89 6.00
N ARG A 63 11.54 4.17 6.95
CA ARG A 63 10.12 4.32 7.32
C ARG A 63 9.84 5.66 8.00
N ARG A 64 8.56 6.03 8.07
CA ARG A 64 8.04 7.26 8.73
C ARG A 64 8.57 8.59 8.14
N LYS A 65 9.26 8.55 6.99
CA LYS A 65 9.76 9.72 6.25
C LYS A 65 8.84 10.13 5.07
N GLY A 66 7.66 9.52 4.94
CA GLY A 66 6.71 9.79 3.87
C GLY A 66 7.06 9.19 2.50
N ILE A 67 8.20 8.49 2.38
CA ILE A 67 8.68 7.87 1.13
C ILE A 67 7.65 6.90 0.56
N GLY A 68 7.15 5.96 1.38
CA GLY A 68 6.19 4.95 0.94
C GLY A 68 4.94 5.53 0.26
N PHE A 69 4.31 6.56 0.87
CA PHE A 69 3.15 7.21 0.25
C PHE A 69 3.50 7.96 -1.04
N ARG A 70 4.62 8.69 -1.05
CA ARG A 70 5.05 9.46 -2.22
C ARG A 70 5.24 8.55 -3.43
N MET A 71 6.00 7.48 -3.25
CA MET A 71 6.30 6.52 -4.32
C MET A 71 5.06 5.72 -4.72
N PHE A 72 4.22 5.32 -3.76
CA PHE A 72 2.92 4.71 -4.05
C PHE A 72 2.03 5.64 -4.88
N LYS A 73 1.97 6.95 -4.56
CA LYS A 73 1.17 7.92 -5.30
C LYS A 73 1.66 8.10 -6.74
N GLU A 74 2.97 8.12 -6.95
CA GLU A 74 3.55 8.19 -8.30
C GLU A 74 3.19 6.94 -9.13
N ALA A 75 3.32 5.75 -8.55
CA ALA A 75 2.92 4.49 -9.21
C ALA A 75 1.39 4.46 -9.48
N TRP A 76 0.59 4.92 -8.53
CA TRP A 76 -0.85 5.09 -8.67
C TRP A 76 -1.20 6.00 -9.84
N ASP A 77 -0.56 7.16 -9.98
CA ASP A 77 -0.85 8.11 -11.06
C ASP A 77 -0.50 7.55 -12.44
N ILE A 78 0.59 6.79 -12.56
CA ILE A 78 0.93 6.09 -13.79
C ILE A 78 -0.18 5.10 -14.17
N ILE A 79 -0.60 4.27 -13.23
CA ILE A 79 -1.62 3.23 -13.48
C ILE A 79 -2.98 3.85 -13.75
N ASN A 80 -3.36 4.89 -12.99
CA ASN A 80 -4.66 5.55 -13.13
C ASN A 80 -4.83 6.29 -14.46
N ASN A 81 -3.71 6.63 -15.14
CA ASN A 81 -3.72 7.13 -16.52
C ASN A 81 -3.92 6.02 -17.57
N ILE A 82 -3.68 4.75 -17.22
CA ILE A 82 -3.91 3.58 -18.08
C ILE A 82 -5.33 3.06 -17.87
N THR A 83 -5.69 2.79 -16.61
CA THR A 83 -6.99 2.27 -16.19
C THR A 83 -7.41 3.00 -14.93
N PRO A 84 -8.56 3.73 -14.94
CA PRO A 84 -9.04 4.42 -13.75
C PRO A 84 -9.28 3.45 -12.58
N ILE A 85 -8.54 3.65 -11.49
CA ILE A 85 -8.63 2.84 -10.29
C ILE A 85 -9.73 3.41 -9.38
N ASN A 86 -10.64 2.53 -8.96
CA ASN A 86 -11.78 2.86 -8.10
C ASN A 86 -11.75 2.11 -6.77
N THR A 87 -10.95 1.04 -6.67
CA THR A 87 -10.86 0.17 -5.49
C THR A 87 -9.41 -0.20 -5.20
N ILE A 88 -8.99 -0.06 -3.94
CA ILE A 88 -7.76 -0.66 -3.41
C ILE A 88 -8.16 -1.87 -2.61
N HIS A 89 -7.61 -3.03 -2.97
CA HIS A 89 -7.72 -4.26 -2.23
C HIS A 89 -6.45 -4.46 -1.41
N ALA A 90 -6.59 -4.49 -0.09
CA ALA A 90 -5.46 -4.57 0.81
C ALA A 90 -5.52 -5.85 1.64
N SER A 91 -4.53 -6.71 1.46
CA SER A 91 -4.28 -7.89 2.32
C SER A 91 -3.26 -7.50 3.38
N TRP A 92 -3.65 -7.53 4.64
CA TRP A 92 -2.78 -7.23 5.78
C TRP A 92 -2.51 -8.51 6.55
N ASN A 93 -1.29 -9.02 6.45
CA ASN A 93 -0.94 -10.34 6.97
C ASN A 93 0.20 -10.23 8.00
N ASP A 94 0.36 -11.31 8.78
CA ASP A 94 1.48 -11.57 9.70
C ASP A 94 2.47 -12.64 9.16
N ASP A 95 2.50 -12.82 7.83
CA ASP A 95 3.27 -13.87 7.17
C ASP A 95 4.72 -13.48 6.84
N GLU A 96 5.47 -14.34 6.15
CA GLU A 96 6.88 -14.07 5.84
C GLU A 96 7.09 -13.06 4.70
N GLU A 97 6.03 -12.53 4.06
CA GLU A 97 6.13 -11.62 2.90
C GLU A 97 6.96 -10.36 3.21
N PHE A 98 6.95 -9.92 4.47
CA PHE A 98 7.68 -8.73 4.93
C PHE A 98 8.94 -9.05 5.75
N ARG A 99 9.37 -10.32 5.84
CA ARG A 99 10.49 -10.75 6.68
C ARG A 99 11.82 -10.10 6.30
N ASN A 100 12.03 -9.79 5.01
CA ASN A 100 13.22 -9.09 4.54
C ASN A 100 13.15 -7.56 4.72
N PHE A 101 12.01 -7.04 5.18
CA PHE A 101 11.78 -5.62 5.39
C PHE A 101 11.42 -5.31 6.85
N GLY A 102 11.42 -6.29 7.77
CA GLY A 102 11.05 -6.14 9.18
C GLY A 102 10.72 -7.48 9.83
N ASP A 103 9.88 -7.47 10.86
CA ASP A 103 9.57 -8.65 11.68
C ASP A 103 8.58 -9.65 11.02
N GLY A 104 8.43 -9.63 9.70
CA GLY A 104 7.41 -10.42 8.97
C GLY A 104 6.03 -9.78 8.94
N ASN A 105 5.66 -8.97 9.93
CA ASN A 105 4.33 -8.36 9.97
C ASN A 105 4.18 -7.15 9.02
N SER A 106 3.05 -7.10 8.30
CA SER A 106 2.67 -5.86 7.63
C SER A 106 2.36 -4.78 8.67
N THR A 107 2.86 -3.55 8.45
CA THR A 107 2.57 -2.42 9.35
C THR A 107 1.08 -2.10 9.43
N ASN A 108 0.30 -2.43 8.38
CA ASN A 108 -1.15 -2.29 8.42
C ASN A 108 -1.80 -3.24 9.44
N PHE A 109 -1.42 -4.52 9.42
CA PHE A 109 -1.94 -5.54 10.32
C PHE A 109 -1.64 -5.19 11.79
N GLU A 110 -0.38 -4.84 12.08
CA GLU A 110 0.06 -4.45 13.42
C GLU A 110 -0.74 -3.25 13.95
N VAL A 111 -0.89 -2.19 13.15
CA VAL A 111 -1.63 -0.99 13.55
C VAL A 111 -3.10 -1.31 13.79
N TYR A 112 -3.75 -2.02 12.87
CA TYR A 112 -5.16 -2.37 12.97
C TYR A 112 -5.46 -3.20 14.21
N LYS A 113 -4.75 -4.33 14.40
CA LYS A 113 -4.98 -5.24 15.54
C LYS A 113 -4.72 -4.56 16.88
N ASN A 114 -3.67 -3.74 16.98
CA ASN A 114 -3.35 -3.00 18.20
C ASN A 114 -4.45 -1.99 18.59
N LEU A 115 -5.12 -1.37 17.62
CA LEU A 115 -6.20 -0.41 17.89
C LEU A 115 -7.50 -1.13 18.25
N VAL A 116 -7.86 -2.21 17.54
CA VAL A 116 -9.01 -3.05 17.85
C VAL A 116 -8.89 -3.62 19.28
N GLN A 117 -7.72 -4.13 19.66
CA GLN A 117 -7.47 -4.63 21.03
C GLN A 117 -7.64 -3.54 22.10
N LYS A 118 -7.44 -2.27 21.77
CA LYS A 118 -7.64 -1.12 22.68
C LYS A 118 -9.08 -0.63 22.70
N GLY A 119 -10.01 -1.28 21.98
CA GLY A 119 -11.42 -0.88 21.92
C GLY A 119 -11.68 0.33 21.02
N VAL A 120 -10.74 0.69 20.14
CA VAL A 120 -10.95 1.71 19.12
C VAL A 120 -11.94 1.18 18.08
N SER A 121 -12.79 2.05 17.54
CA SER A 121 -13.78 1.65 16.54
C SER A 121 -13.11 1.06 15.29
N THR A 122 -13.80 0.15 14.59
CA THR A 122 -13.29 -0.47 13.36
C THR A 122 -12.96 0.57 12.29
N ASP A 123 -13.85 1.56 12.08
CA ASP A 123 -13.64 2.64 11.12
C ASP A 123 -12.34 3.42 11.40
N GLU A 124 -12.18 3.85 12.64
CA GLU A 124 -10.97 4.56 13.06
C GLU A 124 -9.73 3.68 12.95
N SER A 125 -9.83 2.40 13.29
CA SER A 125 -8.72 1.43 13.20
C SER A 125 -8.29 1.19 11.75
N VAL A 126 -9.26 1.02 10.83
CA VAL A 126 -9.01 0.83 9.39
C VAL A 126 -8.32 2.05 8.79
N PHE A 127 -8.84 3.25 9.02
CA PHE A 127 -8.26 4.48 8.47
C PHE A 127 -7.01 4.97 9.20
N ALA A 128 -6.68 4.40 10.36
CA ALA A 128 -5.41 4.61 11.04
C ALA A 128 -4.26 3.75 10.45
N THR A 129 -4.54 2.76 9.61
CA THR A 129 -3.48 1.99 8.93
C THR A 129 -2.76 2.83 7.86
N PRO A 130 -1.50 2.52 7.49
CA PRO A 130 -0.85 3.12 6.33
C PRO A 130 -1.73 3.15 5.07
N THR A 131 -2.25 2.00 4.63
CA THR A 131 -3.08 1.91 3.43
C THR A 131 -4.39 2.67 3.58
N GLY A 132 -5.06 2.62 4.75
CA GLY A 132 -6.27 3.40 4.99
C GLY A 132 -6.04 4.91 4.94
N ARG A 133 -4.94 5.41 5.51
CA ARG A 133 -4.57 6.83 5.37
C ARG A 133 -4.29 7.21 3.91
N TRP A 134 -3.70 6.31 3.13
CA TRP A 134 -3.41 6.55 1.71
C TRP A 134 -4.70 6.58 0.89
N ALA A 135 -5.59 5.61 1.11
CA ALA A 135 -6.91 5.53 0.50
C ALA A 135 -7.71 6.82 0.72
N LYS A 136 -7.76 7.33 1.96
CA LYS A 136 -8.43 8.61 2.28
C LYS A 136 -7.85 9.80 1.51
N ARG A 137 -6.52 9.85 1.31
CA ARG A 137 -5.86 10.90 0.52
C ARG A 137 -6.12 10.78 -0.99
N LEU A 138 -6.53 9.61 -1.44
CA LEU A 138 -6.95 9.31 -2.81
C LEU A 138 -8.47 9.40 -3.00
N GLU A 139 -9.19 9.96 -2.03
CA GLU A 139 -10.66 10.06 -2.04
C GLU A 139 -11.41 8.71 -2.00
N LEU A 140 -10.73 7.63 -1.62
CA LEU A 140 -11.34 6.32 -1.33
C LEU A 140 -11.73 6.27 0.15
N SER A 141 -12.83 6.95 0.48
CA SER A 141 -13.24 7.16 1.88
C SER A 141 -14.22 6.11 2.42
N ASN A 142 -14.64 5.15 1.59
CA ASN A 142 -15.44 4.01 2.04
C ASN A 142 -14.55 2.77 2.16
N TYR A 143 -14.97 1.82 2.98
CA TYR A 143 -14.29 0.54 3.10
C TYR A 143 -15.25 -0.62 3.36
N ARG A 144 -14.79 -1.83 3.04
CA ARG A 144 -15.44 -3.09 3.41
C ARG A 144 -14.38 -4.07 3.91
N ILE A 145 -14.58 -4.59 5.12
CA ILE A 145 -13.78 -5.71 5.62
C ILE A 145 -14.32 -6.98 4.95
N ILE A 146 -13.46 -7.68 4.23
CA ILE A 146 -13.76 -8.94 3.55
C ILE A 146 -13.44 -10.11 4.46
N ALA A 147 -12.32 -10.03 5.19
CA ALA A 147 -11.90 -11.01 6.18
C ALA A 147 -11.20 -10.32 7.35
N ASP A 148 -11.44 -10.81 8.56
CA ASP A 148 -10.74 -10.39 9.78
C ASP A 148 -10.48 -11.63 10.65
N THR A 149 -9.31 -12.23 10.48
CA THR A 149 -8.88 -13.46 11.17
C THR A 149 -7.78 -13.16 12.17
N ALA A 150 -7.30 -14.19 12.89
CA ALA A 150 -6.21 -14.04 13.84
C ALA A 150 -4.91 -13.51 13.22
N ASN A 151 -4.68 -13.80 11.93
CA ASN A 151 -3.40 -13.64 11.26
C ASN A 151 -3.48 -12.87 9.93
N ARG A 152 -4.69 -12.50 9.50
CA ARG A 152 -4.95 -11.80 8.25
C ARG A 152 -6.15 -10.87 8.35
N VAL A 153 -6.08 -9.72 7.69
CA VAL A 153 -7.21 -8.81 7.50
C VAL A 153 -7.23 -8.38 6.04
N ASP A 154 -8.35 -8.62 5.36
CA ASP A 154 -8.58 -8.19 3.98
C ASP A 154 -9.57 -7.02 3.99
N VAL A 155 -9.17 -5.89 3.42
CA VAL A 155 -9.99 -4.67 3.36
C VAL A 155 -9.97 -4.08 1.97
N ASP A 156 -11.17 -3.80 1.46
CA ASP A 156 -11.35 -3.02 0.24
C ASP A 156 -11.60 -1.56 0.62
N PHE A 157 -10.92 -0.64 -0.05
CA PHE A 157 -11.16 0.80 0.03
C PHE A 157 -11.69 1.29 -1.31
N TYR A 158 -12.79 2.05 -1.31
CA TYR A 158 -13.46 2.44 -2.54
C TYR A 158 -14.09 3.84 -2.46
N LYS A 159 -14.35 4.42 -3.64
CA LYS A 159 -14.91 5.78 -3.77
C LYS A 159 -16.42 5.83 -3.55
N ASP A 160 -17.16 4.97 -4.23
CA ASP A 160 -18.63 4.89 -4.22
C ASP A 160 -19.05 3.42 -4.36
N GLU A 161 -20.07 3.00 -3.62
CA GLU A 161 -20.65 1.65 -3.69
C GLU A 161 -21.04 1.26 -5.13
N LYS A 162 -21.48 2.23 -5.95
CA LYS A 162 -21.83 1.98 -7.36
C LYS A 162 -20.62 1.61 -8.23
N LEU A 163 -19.43 2.04 -7.81
CA LEU A 163 -18.17 1.80 -8.49
C LEU A 163 -17.37 0.65 -7.86
N TYR A 164 -17.83 0.12 -6.73
CA TYR A 164 -17.18 -0.99 -6.05
C TYR A 164 -17.16 -2.23 -6.95
N LYS A 165 -15.97 -2.79 -7.12
CA LYS A 165 -15.73 -4.04 -7.84
C LYS A 165 -14.91 -4.95 -6.93
N PRO A 166 -15.50 -6.04 -6.39
CA PRO A 166 -14.71 -7.01 -5.65
C PRO A 166 -13.67 -7.66 -6.57
N LEU A 167 -12.53 -8.06 -6.02
CA LEU A 167 -11.65 -9.03 -6.67
C LEU A 167 -12.43 -10.36 -6.76
N ILE A 168 -12.91 -10.67 -7.97
CA ILE A 168 -13.47 -11.99 -8.31
C ILE A 168 -12.33 -12.87 -8.78
#